data_AF-A0A0Q8F133-F1
#
_entry.id   AF-A0A0Q8F133-F1
#
_cell.length_a   1.000
_cell.length_b   1.000
_cell.length_c   1.000
_cell.angle_alpha   90.00
_cell.angle_beta   90.00
_cell.angle_gamma   90.00
#
_symmetry.space_group_name_H-M   'P 1'
#
loop_
_entity.id
_entity.type
_entity.pdbx_description
1 polymer ?
#
loop_
_entity_poly.entity_id
_entity_poly.type
_entity_poly.pdbx_seq_one_letter_code
_entity_poly.pdbx_strand_id
1 'polypeptide(L)' 'MVIALFKSPAELDVLIDEIGQRLDILYKTSTAASRAETWASLTTAVLKLAAPEDHEHVYQRLNALFSAHASRREAPPEQT' A
#
# COMPACT_ATOMS: atom_id res chain seq x y z
N MET A 1 26.41 -13.76 -9.30
CA MET A 1 25.03 -14.27 -9.13
C MET A 1 24.38 -13.36 -8.09
N VAL A 2 23.53 -12.42 -8.50
CA VAL A 2 22.81 -11.57 -7.54
C VAL A 2 21.70 -12.45 -6.99
N ILE A 3 21.91 -13.00 -5.79
CA ILE A 3 20.81 -13.60 -5.03
C ILE A 3 19.94 -12.42 -4.62
N ALA A 4 18.90 -12.12 -5.39
CA ALA A 4 17.85 -11.23 -4.93
C ALA A 4 17.21 -11.93 -3.73
N LEU A 5 17.63 -11.55 -2.53
CA LEU A 5 16.98 -11.97 -1.29
C LEU A 5 15.63 -11.25 -1.25
N PHE A 6 14.60 -11.93 -1.74
CA PHE A 6 13.23 -11.48 -1.56
C PHE A 6 12.94 -11.38 -0.06
N LYS A 7 12.08 -10.45 0.31
CA LYS A 7 11.59 -10.33 1.67
C LYS A 7 10.66 -11.50 1.98
N SER A 8 10.70 -11.98 3.21
CA SER A 8 9.72 -12.95 3.68
C SER A 8 8.30 -12.35 3.69
N PRO A 9 7.24 -13.17 3.62
CA PRO A 9 5.86 -12.69 3.68
C PRO A 9 5.58 -11.79 4.90
N ALA A 10 6.12 -12.15 6.07
CA ALA A 10 5.98 -11.35 7.28
C ALA A 10 6.66 -9.97 7.17
N GLU A 11 7.83 -9.89 6.52
CA GLU A 11 8.49 -8.61 6.26
C GLU A 11 7.74 -7.77 5.24
N LEU A 12 7.12 -8.40 4.24
CA LEU A 12 6.27 -7.72 3.25
C LEU A 12 5.03 -7.13 3.93
N ASP A 13 4.37 -7.87 4.82
CA ASP A 13 3.24 -7.39 5.59
C ASP A 13 3.60 -6.16 6.44
N VAL A 14 4.72 -6.22 7.19
CA VAL A 14 5.21 -5.07 7.98
C VAL A 14 5.46 -3.85 7.07
N LEU A 15 6.07 -4.05 5.90
CA LEU A 15 6.31 -2.99 4.93
C LEU A 15 5.00 -2.37 4.42
N ILE A 16 4.00 -3.21 4.13
CA ILE A 16 2.69 -2.76 3.65
C ILE A 16 1.95 -1.96 4.73
N ASP A 17 2.03 -2.40 6.00
CA ASP A 17 1.46 -1.65 7.13
C ASP A 17 2.15 -0.29 7.35
N GLU A 18 3.50 -0.25 7.29
CA GLU A 18 4.26 1.01 7.35
C GLU A 18 3.88 1.97 6.21
N ILE A 19 3.71 1.43 5.00
CA ILE A 19 3.24 2.19 3.84
C ILE A 19 1.84 2.76 4.11
N GLY A 20 0.92 1.96 4.66
CA GLY A 20 -0.42 2.42 5.05
C GLY A 20 -0.43 3.61 5.99
N GLN A 21 0.40 3.56 7.05
CA GLN A 21 0.49 4.66 8.00
C GLN A 21 0.99 5.96 7.36
N ARG A 22 1.99 5.86 6.47
CA ARG A 22 2.54 7.02 5.75
C ARG A 22 1.57 7.55 4.70
N LEU A 23 0.81 6.68 4.06
CA LEU A 23 -0.21 7.05 3.08
C LEU A 23 -1.36 7.83 3.72
N ASP A 24 -1.77 7.53 4.96
CA ASP A 24 -2.81 8.30 5.67
C ASP A 24 -2.42 9.79 5.79
N ILE A 25 -1.13 10.06 6.07
CA ILE A 25 -0.59 11.43 6.18
C ILE A 25 -0.54 12.08 4.79
N LEU A 26 0.01 11.38 3.79
CA LEU A 26 0.10 11.88 2.41
C LEU A 26 -1.27 12.17 1.79
N TYR A 27 -2.27 11.33 2.07
CA TYR A 27 -3.61 11.45 1.49
C TYR A 27 -4.40 12.63 2.04
N LYS A 28 -4.05 13.16 3.23
CA LYS A 28 -4.64 14.39 3.79
C LYS A 28 -4.14 15.65 3.07
N THR A 29 -2.94 15.61 2.49
CA THR A 29 -2.28 16.80 1.91
C THR A 29 -2.17 16.76 0.38
N SER A 30 -2.47 15.63 -0.25
CA SER A 30 -2.23 15.38 -1.68
C SER A 30 -3.50 15.43 -2.55
N THR A 31 -3.34 15.84 -3.81
CA THR A 31 -4.42 15.81 -4.81
C THR A 31 -4.79 14.39 -5.23
N ALA A 32 -5.94 14.19 -5.90
CA ALA A 32 -6.35 12.89 -6.41
C ALA A 32 -5.34 12.26 -7.39
N ALA A 33 -4.78 13.06 -8.31
CA ALA A 33 -3.78 12.58 -9.28
C ALA A 33 -2.49 12.11 -8.59
N SER A 34 -1.95 12.93 -7.67
CA SER A 34 -0.71 12.59 -6.94
C SER A 34 -0.85 11.33 -6.09
N ARG A 35 -2.05 11.05 -5.57
CA ARG A 35 -2.34 9.82 -4.80
C ARG A 35 -2.28 8.56 -5.65
N ALA A 36 -2.81 8.60 -6.88
CA ALA A 36 -2.76 7.48 -7.81
C ALA A 36 -1.32 7.16 -8.24
N GLU A 37 -0.51 8.18 -8.54
CA GLU A 37 0.91 8.00 -8.88
C GLU A 37 1.73 7.46 -7.71
N THR A 38 1.49 7.98 -6.50
CA THR A 38 2.14 7.49 -5.27
C THR A 38 1.78 6.02 -5.03
N TRP A 39 0.52 5.65 -5.20
CA TRP A 39 0.05 4.28 -5.04
C TRP A 39 0.68 3.30 -6.05
N ALA A 40 0.73 3.68 -7.33
CA ALA A 40 1.36 2.87 -8.37
C ALA A 40 2.86 2.66 -8.11
N SER A 41 3.56 3.72 -7.68
CA SER A 41 4.98 3.66 -7.34
C SER A 41 5.25 2.72 -6.15
N LEU A 42 4.44 2.81 -5.10
CA LEU A 42 4.56 1.96 -3.91
C LEU A 42 4.26 0.49 -4.23
N THR A 43 3.19 0.23 -4.98
CA THR A 43 2.83 -1.13 -5.44
C THR A 43 3.98 -1.76 -6.20
N THR A 44 4.58 -1.03 -7.13
CA THR A 44 5.73 -1.50 -7.91
C THR A 44 6.95 -1.77 -7.03
N ALA A 45 7.20 -0.94 -6.03
CA ALA A 45 8.32 -1.11 -5.10
C ALA A 45 8.17 -2.37 -4.24
N VAL A 46 6.97 -2.63 -3.69
CA VAL A 46 6.70 -3.82 -2.88
C VAL A 46 6.79 -5.10 -3.72
N LEU A 47 6.26 -5.11 -4.94
CA LEU A 47 6.33 -6.27 -5.84
C LEU A 47 7.77 -6.62 -6.26
N LYS A 48 8.67 -5.63 -6.35
CA LYS A 48 10.10 -5.87 -6.60
C LYS A 48 10.80 -6.56 -5.43
N LEU A 49 10.26 -6.41 -4.22
CA LEU A 49 10.80 -7.04 -3.00
C LEU A 49 10.17 -8.40 -2.72
N ALA A 50 9.04 -8.71 -3.37
CA ALA A 50 8.31 -9.96 -3.20
C ALA A 50 8.76 -11.01 -4.21
N ALA A 51 8.85 -12.26 -3.74
CA ALA A 51 9.04 -13.39 -4.64
C ALA A 51 7.80 -13.55 -5.54
N PRO A 52 7.95 -14.09 -6.77
CA PRO A 52 6.82 -14.25 -7.69
C PRO A 52 5.64 -15.03 -7.10
N GLU A 53 5.90 -16.03 -6.26
CA GLU A 53 4.87 -16.81 -5.55
C GLU A 53 4.07 -15.98 -4.53
N ASP A 54 4.65 -14.91 -3.99
CA ASP A 54 4.01 -14.03 -3.00
C ASP A 54 3.28 -12.84 -3.64
N HIS A 55 3.38 -12.66 -4.97
CA HIS A 55 2.79 -11.51 -5.66
C HIS A 55 1.28 -11.43 -5.45
N GLU A 56 0.56 -12.55 -5.52
CA GLU A 56 -0.89 -12.58 -5.29
C GLU A 56 -1.25 -12.10 -3.88
N HIS A 57 -0.53 -12.60 -2.88
CA HIS A 57 -0.71 -12.21 -1.49
C HIS A 57 -0.47 -10.70 -1.28
N VAL A 58 0.65 -10.19 -1.83
CA VAL A 58 0.99 -8.76 -1.80
C VAL A 58 -0.08 -7.92 -2.48
N TYR A 59 -0.59 -8.34 -3.64
CA TYR A 59 -1.67 -7.63 -4.33
C TYR A 59 -2.95 -7.57 -3.52
N GLN A 60 -3.38 -8.69 -2.92
CA GLN A 60 -4.56 -8.72 -2.06
C GLN A 60 -4.41 -7.76 -0.87
N ARG A 61 -3.22 -7.74 -0.26
CA ARG A 61 -2.97 -6.91 0.91
C ARG A 61 -2.91 -5.42 0.58
N LEU A 62 -2.24 -5.06 -0.51
CA LEU A 62 -2.24 -3.70 -1.05
C LEU A 62 -3.66 -3.25 -1.43
N ASN A 63 -4.44 -4.11 -2.10
CA ASN A 63 -5.81 -3.78 -2.48
C ASN A 63 -6.70 -3.52 -1.24
N ALA A 64 -6.60 -4.36 -0.20
CA ALA A 64 -7.32 -4.16 1.05
C ALA A 64 -6.96 -2.81 1.71
N LEU A 65 -5.68 -2.45 1.68
CA LEU A 65 -5.18 -1.17 2.19
C LEU A 65 -5.76 0.02 1.42
N PHE A 66 -5.75 -0.04 0.09
CA PHE A 66 -6.34 0.98 -0.77
C PHE A 66 -7.84 1.16 -0.51
N SER A 67 -8.60 0.07 -0.45
CA SER A 67 -10.03 0.10 -0.15
C SER A 67 -10.29 0.72 1.23
N ALA A 68 -9.49 0.38 2.25
CA ALA A 68 -9.63 0.96 3.58
C ALA A 68 -9.42 2.50 3.58
N HIS A 69 -8.48 3.01 2.78
CA HIS A 69 -8.28 4.45 2.62
C HIS A 69 -9.37 5.13 1.78
N ALA A 70 -9.93 4.44 0.80
CA ALA A 70 -11.05 4.95 0.00
C ALA A 70 -12.32 5.10 0.85
N SER A 71 -12.68 4.09 1.65
CA SER A 71 -13.88 4.09 2.48
C SER A 71 -13.84 5.13 3.62
N ARG A 72 -12.66 5.47 4.16
CA ARG A 72 -12.52 6.53 5.18
C ARG A 72 -12.94 7.93 4.69
N ARG A 73 -12.98 8.16 3.38
CA ARG A 73 -13.42 9.44 2.80
C ARG A 73 -14.93 9.56 2.63
N GLU A 74 -15.66 8.46 2.70
CA GLU A 74 -17.12 8.43 2.47
C GLU A 74 -17.93 8.45 3.76
N ALA A 75 -17.28 8.38 4.94
CA ALA A 75 -17.98 8.61 6.20
C ALA A 75 -18.41 10.10 6.26
N PRO A 76 -19.72 10.42 6.25
CA PRO A 76 -20.17 11.78 6.45
C PRO A 76 -19.68 12.27 7.82
N PRO A 77 -19.33 13.56 7.97
CA PRO A 77 -19.08 14.12 9.29
C PRO A 77 -20.34 13.89 10.12
N GLU A 78 -20.21 13.13 11.21
CA GLU A 78 -21.25 12.97 12.21
C GLU A 78 -21.62 14.39 12.69
N GLN A 79 -22.76 14.89 12.19
CA GLN A 79 -23.26 16.21 12.57
C GLN A 79 -23.75 16.10 14.01
N THR A 80 -22.90 16.51 14.95
CA THR A 80 -23.30 16.88 16.31
C THR A 80 -23.99 18.23 16.31
#